data_AF-A0A538D0Z6-F1
#
_entry.id   AF-A0A538D0Z6-F1
#
_cell.length_a   1.000
_cell.length_b   1.000
_cell.length_c   1.000
_cell.angle_alpha   90.00
_cell.angle_beta   90.00
_cell.angle_gamma   90.00
#
_symmetry.space_group_name_H-M   'P 1'
#
loop_
_entity.id
_entity.type
_entity.pdbx_description
1 polymer ?
#
loop_
_entity_poly.entity_id
_entity_poly.type
_entity_poly.pdbx_seq_one_letter_code
_entity_poly.pdbx_strand_id
1 'polypeptide(L)'
;MTERRHREPLPLGGEDGLPFSKGLLARALIATGVPSEKAYELALTAEADLAAAGGRASSLERLHELAVAMWGEDEGAQVIRRLRLFGRLDDLDLPIVLLIGGATGTGKSTVATEIAYRLGITRVTSTDFVRQTMRAFFSQDFMPAIHYSSFEAGASQDEEDEDRVLRGFLAQTRNVLVGVRAAIERVMQEGWSMVLEGVHLVPGMVSAEIEGALVVQFVLAIEDVEAHASHFWLRDSASGSARPFERYLDSLGDIREIQDYIVGRAEKAGVRVIENGNIELAIGQAMELVLESAERFEKVG
;
A
#
# COMPACT_ATOMS: atom_id res chain seq x y z
N MET A 1 -15.77 18.51 -9.83
CA MET A 1 -14.88 17.43 -10.28
C MET A 1 -15.32 16.17 -9.57
N THR A 2 -15.97 15.27 -10.31
CA THR A 2 -16.72 14.09 -9.82
C THR A 2 -15.95 12.78 -10.01
N GLU A 3 -14.72 12.83 -10.51
CA GLU A 3 -13.90 11.64 -10.71
C GLU A 3 -13.37 11.11 -9.39
N ARG A 4 -13.94 10.00 -8.92
CA ARG A 4 -13.59 9.30 -7.67
C ARG A 4 -12.13 8.81 -7.66
N ARG A 5 -11.56 8.62 -8.86
CA ARG A 5 -10.15 8.36 -9.23
C ARG A 5 -9.92 8.86 -10.66
N HIS A 6 -8.70 9.26 -11.01
CA HIS A 6 -8.35 9.54 -12.40
C HIS A 6 -8.34 8.22 -13.18
N ARG A 7 -9.26 8.04 -14.13
CA ARG A 7 -9.38 6.83 -14.95
C ARG A 7 -8.61 7.03 -16.25
N GLU A 8 -7.56 6.25 -16.49
CA GLU A 8 -6.96 6.15 -17.83
C GLU A 8 -7.33 4.77 -18.39
N PRO A 9 -8.23 4.68 -19.39
CA PRO A 9 -8.54 3.40 -20.01
C PRO A 9 -7.28 2.78 -20.60
N LEU A 10 -7.28 1.45 -20.73
CA LEU A 10 -6.13 0.75 -21.29
C LEU A 10 -5.83 1.30 -22.70
N PRO A 11 -4.59 1.76 -22.96
CA PRO A 11 -4.23 2.55 -24.14
C PRO A 11 -3.94 1.68 -25.36
N LEU A 12 -4.81 0.70 -25.60
CA LEU A 12 -4.72 -0.25 -26.69
C LEU A 12 -5.24 0.32 -28.00
N GLY A 13 -5.97 1.43 -27.93
CA GLY A 13 -6.68 2.01 -29.05
C GLY A 13 -8.06 1.35 -29.26
N GLY A 14 -9.02 2.09 -29.81
CA GLY A 14 -10.34 1.55 -30.14
C GLY A 14 -11.49 2.12 -29.29
N GLU A 15 -11.88 1.42 -28.23
CA GLU A 15 -13.20 1.55 -27.56
C GLU A 15 -13.54 2.96 -27.05
N ASP A 16 -12.54 3.74 -26.63
CA ASP A 16 -12.73 5.13 -26.16
C ASP A 16 -12.38 6.20 -27.21
N GLY A 17 -12.11 5.80 -28.45
CA GLY A 17 -11.69 6.70 -29.54
C GLY A 17 -10.25 7.22 -29.43
N LEU A 18 -9.51 6.80 -28.40
CA LEU A 18 -8.08 7.12 -28.24
C LEU A 18 -7.22 6.23 -29.15
N PRO A 19 -6.09 6.72 -29.69
CA PRO A 19 -5.14 5.90 -30.42
C PRO A 19 -4.32 5.02 -29.48
N PHE A 20 -3.79 3.91 -30.00
CA PHE A 20 -2.76 3.14 -29.30
C PHE A 20 -1.59 4.03 -28.88
N SER A 21 -1.10 3.87 -27.65
CA SER A 21 0.06 4.61 -27.16
C SER A 21 1.01 3.68 -26.42
N LYS A 22 2.19 3.43 -27.00
CA LYS A 22 3.26 2.65 -26.34
C LYS A 22 3.65 3.24 -24.97
N GLY A 23 3.64 4.57 -24.85
CA GLY A 23 4.06 5.24 -23.62
C GLY A 23 3.05 5.02 -22.50
N LEU A 24 1.75 5.09 -22.81
CA LEU A 24 0.71 4.78 -21.84
C LEU A 24 0.66 3.26 -21.55
N LEU A 25 0.86 2.40 -22.56
CA LEU A 25 0.88 0.95 -22.35
C LEU A 25 2.04 0.55 -21.42
N ALA A 26 3.24 1.09 -21.66
CA ALA A 26 4.38 0.89 -20.77
C ALA A 26 4.07 1.37 -19.35
N ARG A 27 3.42 2.53 -19.18
CA ARG A 27 2.99 3.02 -17.86
C ARG A 27 2.00 2.08 -17.18
N ALA A 28 0.99 1.58 -17.90
CA ALA A 28 0.03 0.63 -17.36
C ALA A 28 0.71 -0.69 -16.92
N LEU A 29 1.62 -1.21 -17.74
CA LEU A 29 2.44 -2.39 -17.39
C LEU A 29 3.30 -2.13 -16.14
N ILE A 30 3.98 -0.99 -16.06
CA ILE A 30 4.78 -0.59 -14.89
C ILE A 30 3.89 -0.47 -13.63
N ALA A 31 2.70 0.12 -13.76
CA ALA A 31 1.75 0.23 -12.66
C ALA A 31 1.38 -1.16 -12.10
N THR A 32 1.26 -2.17 -12.97
CA THR A 32 1.01 -3.56 -12.55
C THR A 32 2.20 -4.31 -11.96
N GLY A 33 3.37 -3.68 -11.87
CA GLY A 33 4.59 -4.26 -11.30
C GLY A 33 5.58 -4.83 -12.31
N VAL A 34 5.38 -4.62 -13.62
CA VAL A 34 6.37 -5.00 -14.63
C VAL A 34 7.57 -4.06 -14.56
N PRO A 35 8.82 -4.57 -14.55
CA PRO A 35 10.01 -3.72 -14.62
C PRO A 35 9.98 -2.78 -15.83
N SER A 36 10.47 -1.54 -15.65
CA SER A 36 10.39 -0.49 -16.68
C SER A 36 10.94 -0.95 -18.04
N GLU A 37 12.12 -1.58 -18.05
CA GLU A 37 12.75 -2.11 -19.26
C GLU A 37 11.82 -3.09 -20.00
N LYS A 38 11.37 -4.14 -19.31
CA LYS A 38 10.43 -5.13 -19.86
C LYS A 38 9.12 -4.49 -20.35
N ALA A 39 8.58 -3.53 -19.59
CA ALA A 39 7.35 -2.84 -19.97
C ALA A 39 7.50 -2.06 -21.28
N TYR A 40 8.62 -1.36 -21.45
CA TYR A 40 8.92 -0.64 -22.70
C TYR A 40 9.20 -1.60 -23.86
N GLU A 41 9.90 -2.71 -23.64
CA GLU A 41 10.12 -3.74 -24.66
C GLU A 41 8.81 -4.29 -25.20
N LEU A 42 7.88 -4.71 -24.33
CA LEU A 42 6.57 -5.23 -24.77
C LEU A 42 5.75 -4.15 -25.48
N ALA A 43 5.76 -2.92 -24.98
CA ALA A 43 5.03 -1.82 -25.60
C ALA A 43 5.57 -1.44 -26.99
N LEU A 44 6.88 -1.48 -27.19
CA LEU A 44 7.52 -1.27 -28.49
C LEU A 44 7.23 -2.40 -29.46
N THR A 45 7.29 -3.65 -29.00
CA THR A 45 6.91 -4.82 -29.81
C THR A 45 5.45 -4.74 -30.24
N ALA A 46 4.55 -4.35 -29.34
CA ALA A 46 3.13 -4.15 -29.66
C ALA A 46 2.89 -3.03 -30.68
N GLU A 47 3.65 -1.92 -30.61
CA GLU A 47 3.58 -0.85 -31.60
C GLU A 47 4.02 -1.32 -32.99
N ALA A 48 5.14 -2.06 -33.05
CA ALA A 48 5.68 -2.59 -34.30
C ALA A 48 4.72 -3.61 -34.94
N ASP A 49 4.13 -4.48 -34.11
CA ASP A 49 3.11 -5.45 -34.53
C ASP A 49 1.88 -4.76 -35.11
N LEU A 50 1.38 -3.73 -34.42
CA LEU A 50 0.23 -2.94 -34.87
C LEU A 50 0.50 -2.24 -36.21
N ALA A 51 1.70 -1.66 -36.36
CA ALA A 51 2.12 -1.01 -37.59
C ALA A 51 2.22 -2.00 -38.76
N ALA A 52 2.73 -3.21 -38.54
CA ALA A 52 2.81 -4.25 -39.55
C ALA A 52 1.43 -4.78 -39.98
N ALA A 53 0.48 -4.87 -39.04
CA ALA A 53 -0.90 -5.27 -39.31
C ALA A 53 -1.75 -4.19 -40.00
N GLY A 54 -1.27 -2.94 -40.08
CA GLY A 54 -2.03 -1.80 -40.61
C GLY A 54 -3.21 -1.39 -39.72
N GLY A 55 -3.21 -1.81 -38.45
CA GLY A 55 -4.27 -1.54 -37.48
C GLY A 55 -4.13 -0.19 -36.79
N ARG A 56 -5.19 0.23 -36.09
CA ARG A 56 -5.21 1.42 -35.20
C ARG A 56 -5.40 1.10 -33.73
N ALA A 57 -5.68 -0.17 -33.42
CA ALA A 57 -5.95 -0.69 -32.10
C ALA A 57 -5.32 -2.09 -31.96
N SER A 58 -4.75 -2.36 -30.79
CA SER A 58 -4.32 -3.69 -30.35
C SER A 58 -5.38 -4.28 -29.41
N SER A 59 -5.27 -5.57 -29.08
CA SER A 59 -6.15 -6.24 -28.11
C SER A 59 -5.33 -6.87 -26.98
N LEU A 60 -5.98 -7.16 -25.85
CA LEU A 60 -5.33 -7.89 -24.76
C LEU A 60 -4.90 -9.30 -25.19
N GLU A 61 -5.66 -9.94 -26.10
CA GLU A 61 -5.31 -11.24 -26.67
C GLU A 61 -4.03 -11.15 -27.49
N ARG A 62 -3.89 -10.09 -28.31
CA ARG A 62 -2.66 -9.90 -29.09
C ARG A 62 -1.46 -9.59 -28.19
N LEU A 63 -1.66 -8.75 -27.18
CA LEU A 63 -0.62 -8.48 -26.17
C LEU A 63 -0.22 -9.75 -25.41
N HIS A 64 -1.15 -10.67 -25.16
CA HIS A 64 -0.86 -11.97 -24.57
C HIS A 64 0.06 -12.79 -25.45
N GLU A 65 -0.26 -12.93 -26.73
CA GLU A 65 0.59 -13.66 -27.67
C GLU A 65 2.01 -13.08 -27.73
N LEU A 66 2.13 -11.75 -27.75
CA LEU A 66 3.42 -11.06 -27.77
C LEU A 66 4.19 -11.27 -26.46
N ALA A 67 3.54 -11.13 -25.31
CA ALA A 67 4.16 -11.33 -24.00
C ALA A 67 4.63 -12.77 -23.80
N VAL A 68 3.82 -13.76 -24.20
CA VAL A 68 4.18 -15.19 -24.17
C VAL A 68 5.34 -15.49 -25.12
N ALA A 69 5.36 -14.89 -26.31
CA ALA A 69 6.47 -15.06 -27.24
C ALA A 69 7.80 -14.48 -26.71
N MET A 70 7.74 -13.40 -25.92
CA MET A 70 8.92 -12.75 -25.36
C MET A 70 9.43 -13.41 -24.08
N TRP A 71 8.52 -13.79 -23.19
CA TRP A 71 8.86 -14.19 -21.81
C TRP A 71 8.40 -15.60 -21.42
N GLY A 72 7.79 -16.34 -22.34
CA GLY A 72 7.23 -17.68 -22.09
C GLY A 72 5.82 -17.65 -21.52
N GLU A 73 5.19 -18.83 -21.48
CA GLU A 73 3.77 -19.00 -21.09
C GLU A 73 3.50 -18.43 -19.70
N ASP A 74 4.30 -18.83 -18.70
CA ASP A 74 4.04 -18.48 -17.30
C ASP A 74 4.17 -16.97 -17.04
N GLU A 75 5.31 -16.36 -17.44
CA GLU A 75 5.55 -14.93 -17.21
C GLU A 75 4.63 -14.06 -18.09
N GLY A 76 4.49 -14.39 -19.37
CA GLY A 76 3.65 -13.66 -20.32
C GLY A 76 2.18 -13.66 -19.90
N ALA A 77 1.64 -14.82 -19.54
CA ALA A 77 0.26 -14.93 -19.07
C ALA A 77 0.03 -14.15 -17.77
N GLN A 78 0.98 -14.18 -16.83
CA GLN A 78 0.84 -13.45 -15.57
C GLN A 78 0.83 -11.94 -15.77
N VAL A 79 1.69 -11.40 -16.64
CA VAL A 79 1.71 -9.96 -16.95
C VAL A 79 0.39 -9.50 -17.55
N ILE A 80 -0.14 -10.22 -18.54
CA ILE A 80 -1.43 -9.83 -19.14
C ILE A 80 -2.60 -10.05 -18.20
N ARG A 81 -2.56 -11.09 -17.35
CA ARG A 81 -3.56 -11.26 -16.28
C ARG A 81 -3.59 -10.02 -15.38
N ARG A 82 -2.43 -9.54 -14.91
CA ARG A 82 -2.35 -8.34 -14.06
C ARG A 82 -2.84 -7.10 -14.80
N LEU A 83 -2.47 -6.91 -16.06
CA LEU A 83 -2.94 -5.79 -16.89
C LEU A 83 -4.46 -5.80 -17.05
N ARG A 84 -5.07 -6.97 -17.26
CA ARG A 84 -6.52 -7.13 -17.34
C ARG A 84 -7.21 -6.77 -16.03
N LEU A 85 -6.67 -7.25 -14.90
CA LEU A 85 -7.20 -6.91 -13.58
C LEU A 85 -7.06 -5.41 -13.27
N PHE A 86 -5.97 -4.79 -13.72
CA PHE A 86 -5.75 -3.36 -13.55
C PHE A 86 -6.79 -2.54 -14.32
N GLY A 87 -7.08 -2.88 -15.57
CA GLY A 87 -8.17 -2.23 -16.32
C GLY A 87 -9.53 -2.37 -15.63
N ARG A 88 -9.86 -3.56 -15.11
CA ARG A 88 -11.11 -3.78 -14.37
C ARG A 88 -11.18 -2.99 -13.06
N LEU A 89 -10.04 -2.77 -12.40
CA LEU A 89 -9.98 -1.97 -11.18
C LEU A 89 -10.42 -0.53 -11.42
N ASP A 90 -10.20 0.00 -12.63
CA ASP A 90 -10.67 1.33 -13.05
C ASP A 90 -12.16 1.34 -13.37
N ASP A 91 -12.70 0.23 -13.87
CA ASP A 91 -14.14 0.03 -14.11
C ASP A 91 -14.95 -0.14 -12.82
N LEU A 92 -14.31 -0.49 -11.70
CA LEU A 92 -14.98 -0.55 -10.40
C LEU A 92 -15.46 0.85 -9.98
N ASP A 93 -16.78 1.02 -9.89
CA ASP A 93 -17.46 2.25 -9.44
C ASP A 93 -17.45 2.44 -7.90
N LEU A 94 -16.60 1.68 -7.20
CA LEU A 94 -16.44 1.72 -5.74
C LEU A 94 -15.11 2.39 -5.38
N PRO A 95 -14.98 3.15 -4.28
CA PRO A 95 -13.70 3.56 -3.72
C PRO A 95 -12.78 2.39 -3.32
N ILE A 96 -11.45 2.58 -3.41
CA ILE A 96 -10.45 1.69 -2.79
C ILE A 96 -10.01 2.31 -1.47
N VAL A 97 -10.07 1.53 -0.40
CA VAL A 97 -9.45 1.88 0.89
C VAL A 97 -8.30 0.91 1.13
N LEU A 98 -7.08 1.40 0.96
CA LEU A 98 -5.86 0.62 1.18
C LEU A 98 -5.31 0.89 2.58
N LEU A 99 -5.22 -0.15 3.41
CA LEU A 99 -4.76 -0.09 4.79
C LEU A 99 -3.41 -0.82 4.93
N ILE A 100 -2.36 -0.07 5.28
CA ILE A 100 -0.98 -0.58 5.33
C ILE A 100 -0.45 -0.55 6.77
N GLY A 101 -0.51 -1.69 7.45
CA GLY A 101 0.03 -1.88 8.81
C GLY A 101 1.53 -2.18 8.82
N GLY A 102 2.13 -2.13 10.01
CA GLY A 102 3.52 -2.53 10.22
C GLY A 102 4.30 -1.62 11.18
N ALA A 103 5.36 -2.17 11.79
CA ALA A 103 6.16 -1.47 12.79
C ALA A 103 6.94 -0.28 12.22
N THR A 104 7.47 0.57 13.10
CA THR A 104 8.31 1.70 12.71
C THR A 104 9.54 1.22 11.93
N GLY A 105 9.89 1.86 10.81
CA GLY A 105 11.06 1.48 10.01
C GLY A 105 10.81 0.41 8.93
N THR A 106 9.62 -0.17 8.81
CA THR A 106 9.33 -1.23 7.81
C THR A 106 9.10 -0.72 6.37
N GLY A 107 9.30 0.57 6.09
CA GLY A 107 9.16 1.14 4.74
C GLY A 107 7.72 1.44 4.29
N LYS A 108 6.74 1.42 5.20
CA LYS A 108 5.32 1.67 4.90
C LYS A 108 5.05 2.91 4.06
N SER A 109 5.57 4.08 4.46
CA SER A 109 5.27 5.34 3.78
C SER A 109 5.77 5.34 2.33
N THR A 110 6.89 4.67 2.04
CA THR A 110 7.41 4.55 0.67
C THR A 110 6.54 3.64 -0.17
N VAL A 111 6.23 2.43 0.32
CA VAL A 111 5.33 1.48 -0.37
C VAL A 111 3.94 2.09 -0.58
N ALA A 112 3.40 2.78 0.43
CA ALA A 112 2.11 3.46 0.36
C ALA A 112 2.09 4.54 -0.72
N THR A 113 3.14 5.36 -0.80
CA THR A 113 3.25 6.45 -1.78
C THR A 113 3.35 5.89 -3.20
N GLU A 114 4.16 4.85 -3.41
CA GLU A 114 4.32 4.21 -4.72
C GLU A 114 3.02 3.53 -5.20
N ILE A 115 2.33 2.81 -4.32
CA ILE A 115 1.04 2.21 -4.67
C ILE A 115 -0.01 3.28 -4.94
N ALA A 116 -0.07 4.32 -4.11
CA ALA A 116 -1.00 5.43 -4.30
C ALA A 116 -0.80 6.12 -5.66
N TYR A 117 0.46 6.36 -6.03
CA TYR A 117 0.81 6.91 -7.35
C TYR A 117 0.34 6.01 -8.49
N ARG A 118 0.60 4.70 -8.42
CA ARG A 118 0.20 3.73 -9.46
C ARG A 118 -1.31 3.55 -9.59
N LEU A 119 -2.05 3.69 -8.50
CA LEU A 119 -3.51 3.59 -8.46
C LEU A 119 -4.22 4.94 -8.67
N GLY A 120 -3.48 6.03 -8.91
CA GLY A 120 -4.06 7.37 -9.05
C GLY A 120 -4.77 7.87 -7.78
N ILE A 121 -4.40 7.37 -6.60
CA ILE A 121 -4.99 7.76 -5.31
C ILE A 121 -4.23 8.95 -4.74
N THR A 122 -4.88 10.10 -4.68
CA THR A 122 -4.27 11.35 -4.19
C THR A 122 -4.38 11.52 -2.67
N ARG A 123 -5.32 10.83 -2.02
CA ARG A 123 -5.54 10.90 -0.57
C ARG A 123 -4.69 9.86 0.13
N VAL A 124 -3.46 10.25 0.47
CA VAL A 124 -2.54 9.45 1.28
C VAL A 124 -2.42 10.09 2.65
N THR A 125 -2.64 9.33 3.72
CA THR A 125 -2.44 9.83 5.09
C THR A 125 -1.86 8.74 5.99
N SER A 126 -1.41 9.13 7.19
CA SER A 126 -0.81 8.20 8.14
C SER A 126 -1.47 8.27 9.51
N THR A 127 -1.45 7.15 10.22
CA THR A 127 -1.91 7.11 11.61
C THR A 127 -1.04 7.96 12.53
N ASP A 128 0.22 8.23 12.17
CA ASP A 128 1.04 9.19 12.91
C ASP A 128 0.48 10.61 12.74
N PHE A 129 0.10 11.03 11.52
CA PHE A 129 -0.53 12.34 11.31
C PHE A 129 -1.82 12.52 12.14
N VAL A 130 -2.66 11.49 12.19
CA VAL A 130 -3.85 11.47 13.06
C VAL A 130 -3.46 11.63 14.53
N ARG A 131 -2.47 10.87 15.00
CA ARG A 131 -1.94 10.97 16.37
C ARG A 131 -1.39 12.36 16.69
N GLN A 132 -0.61 12.96 15.77
CA GLN A 132 -0.06 14.32 15.91
C GLN A 132 -1.18 15.35 16.07
N THR A 133 -2.24 15.21 15.27
CA THR A 133 -3.42 16.09 15.34
C THR A 133 -4.10 15.96 16.70
N MET A 134 -4.38 14.74 17.16
CA MET A 134 -4.96 14.52 18.49
C MET A 134 -4.08 15.09 19.60
N ARG A 135 -2.75 14.94 19.49
CA ARG A 135 -1.79 15.43 20.49
C ARG A 135 -1.81 16.95 20.64
N ALA A 136 -2.13 17.68 19.57
CA ALA A 136 -2.23 19.14 19.63
C ALA A 136 -3.45 19.64 20.42
N PHE A 137 -4.50 18.83 20.54
CA PHE A 137 -5.75 19.21 21.21
C PHE A 137 -5.90 18.62 22.62
N PHE A 138 -5.32 17.45 22.89
CA PHE A 138 -5.44 16.78 24.18
C PHE A 138 -4.16 16.91 25.01
N SER A 139 -4.29 17.31 26.28
CA SER A 139 -3.16 17.37 27.22
C SER A 139 -2.60 15.98 27.53
N GLN A 140 -1.36 15.94 28.01
CA GLN A 140 -0.72 14.69 28.43
C GLN A 140 -1.46 14.05 29.60
N ASP A 141 -1.96 14.83 30.57
CA ASP A 141 -2.73 14.30 31.70
C ASP A 141 -4.05 13.64 31.27
N PHE A 142 -4.69 14.17 30.21
CA PHE A 142 -5.96 13.64 29.74
C PHE A 142 -5.80 12.42 28.84
N MET A 143 -4.79 12.40 27.97
CA MET A 143 -4.57 11.31 27.02
C MET A 143 -3.09 10.93 26.91
N PRO A 144 -2.46 10.35 27.95
CA PRO A 144 -1.01 10.16 28.00
C PRO A 144 -0.45 9.36 26.82
N ALA A 145 -1.15 8.29 26.42
CA ALA A 145 -0.67 7.34 25.43
C ALA A 145 -0.33 7.95 24.05
N ILE A 146 -0.97 9.04 23.61
CA ILE A 146 -0.69 9.65 22.29
C ILE A 146 0.55 10.56 22.28
N HIS A 147 1.07 10.91 23.46
CA HIS A 147 2.22 11.83 23.60
C HIS A 147 3.59 11.16 23.44
N TYR A 148 3.63 9.82 23.48
CA TYR A 148 4.85 9.03 23.29
C TYR A 148 4.94 8.46 21.87
N SER A 149 6.13 8.06 21.43
CA SER A 149 6.26 7.24 20.22
C SER A 149 5.60 5.88 20.45
N SER A 150 5.17 5.19 19.39
CA SER A 150 4.40 3.94 19.54
C SER A 150 5.17 2.84 20.28
N PHE A 151 6.50 2.81 20.12
CA PHE A 151 7.42 1.91 20.83
C PHE A 151 7.79 2.39 22.24
N GLU A 152 7.52 3.65 22.59
CA GLU A 152 7.73 4.20 23.93
C GLU A 152 6.42 4.37 24.70
N ALA A 153 5.28 4.01 24.10
CA ALA A 153 3.98 4.22 24.71
C ALA A 153 3.84 3.45 26.04
N GLY A 154 4.69 2.45 26.28
CA GLY A 154 4.82 1.81 27.59
C GLY A 154 5.24 2.73 28.73
N ALA A 155 5.85 3.90 28.44
CA ALA A 155 6.11 4.93 29.44
C ALA A 155 4.83 5.58 30.02
N SER A 156 3.67 5.28 29.44
CA SER A 156 2.36 5.65 30.00
C SER A 156 1.74 4.56 30.91
N GLN A 157 2.44 3.45 31.13
CA GLN A 157 2.01 2.33 31.97
C GLN A 157 2.86 2.27 33.24
N ASP A 158 2.43 1.47 34.23
CA ASP A 158 3.17 1.26 35.47
C ASP A 158 4.52 0.57 35.22
N GLU A 159 5.58 0.95 35.94
CA GLU A 159 6.95 0.45 35.69
C GLU A 159 7.12 -1.05 35.98
N GLU A 160 6.27 -1.64 36.81
CA GLU A 160 6.28 -3.07 37.19
C GLU A 160 5.61 -3.97 36.14
N ASP A 161 5.10 -3.39 35.06
CA ASP A 161 4.40 -4.09 33.99
C ASP A 161 5.36 -4.73 32.98
N GLU A 162 5.46 -6.06 32.99
CA GLU A 162 6.28 -6.84 32.05
C GLU A 162 5.88 -6.63 30.56
N ASP A 163 4.62 -6.30 30.27
CA ASP A 163 4.08 -6.09 28.92
C ASP A 163 3.88 -4.59 28.60
N ARG A 164 4.57 -3.69 29.31
CA ARG A 164 4.31 -2.24 29.23
C ARG A 164 4.34 -1.71 27.79
N VAL A 165 5.27 -2.18 26.96
CA VAL A 165 5.45 -1.75 25.57
C VAL A 165 4.18 -2.04 24.78
N LEU A 166 3.73 -3.29 24.79
CA LEU A 166 2.51 -3.72 24.09
C LEU A 166 1.25 -3.10 24.69
N ARG A 167 1.12 -3.00 26.01
CA ARG A 167 -0.07 -2.36 26.63
C ARG A 167 -0.17 -0.89 26.26
N GLY A 168 0.93 -0.15 26.37
CA GLY A 168 1.01 1.24 25.96
C GLY A 168 0.71 1.42 24.47
N PHE A 169 1.29 0.59 23.61
CA PHE A 169 1.04 0.58 22.17
C PHE A 169 -0.44 0.31 21.85
N LEU A 170 -1.06 -0.68 22.50
CA LEU A 170 -2.48 -1.00 22.29
C LEU A 170 -3.40 0.11 22.80
N ALA A 171 -3.08 0.76 23.92
CA ALA A 171 -3.80 1.91 24.40
C ALA A 171 -3.72 3.09 23.42
N GLN A 172 -2.51 3.40 22.92
CA GLN A 172 -2.30 4.40 21.87
C GLN A 172 -3.09 4.06 20.62
N THR A 173 -3.04 2.80 20.18
CA THR A 173 -3.77 2.29 19.01
C THR A 173 -5.27 2.49 19.15
N ARG A 174 -5.89 2.13 20.28
CA ARG A 174 -7.33 2.34 20.49
C ARG A 174 -7.73 3.81 20.35
N ASN A 175 -6.92 4.73 20.89
CA ASN A 175 -7.18 6.16 20.80
C ASN A 175 -7.05 6.67 19.36
N VAL A 176 -5.94 6.35 18.69
CA VAL A 176 -5.67 6.81 17.32
C VAL A 176 -6.68 6.25 16.32
N LEU A 177 -7.15 5.01 16.53
CA LEU A 177 -8.13 4.39 15.65
C LEU A 177 -9.48 5.11 15.60
N VAL A 178 -9.83 5.91 16.62
CA VAL A 178 -11.03 6.78 16.58
C VAL A 178 -10.90 7.82 15.46
N GLY A 179 -9.75 8.50 15.37
CA GLY A 179 -9.49 9.47 14.32
C GLY A 179 -9.33 8.82 12.93
N VAL A 180 -8.75 7.62 12.87
CA VAL A 180 -8.66 6.83 11.64
C VAL A 180 -10.04 6.50 11.08
N ARG A 181 -10.97 6.03 11.93
CA ARG A 181 -12.34 5.73 11.50
C ARG A 181 -13.03 6.97 10.95
N ALA A 182 -12.90 8.11 11.62
CA ALA A 182 -13.45 9.38 11.14
C ALA A 182 -12.86 9.81 9.79
N ALA A 183 -11.56 9.59 9.55
CA ALA A 183 -10.92 9.89 8.27
C ALA A 183 -11.47 8.99 7.14
N ILE A 184 -11.61 7.70 7.40
CA ILE A 184 -12.19 6.74 6.45
C ILE A 184 -13.65 7.11 6.15
N GLU A 185 -14.48 7.34 7.18
CA GLU A 185 -15.88 7.75 7.01
C GLU A 185 -16.01 9.01 6.15
N ARG A 186 -15.15 10.01 6.37
CA ARG A 186 -15.15 11.25 5.58
C ARG A 186 -14.86 10.98 4.11
N VAL A 187 -13.86 10.16 3.82
CA VAL A 187 -13.47 9.80 2.46
C VAL A 187 -14.57 9.02 1.76
N MET A 188 -15.22 8.11 2.48
CA MET A 188 -16.34 7.32 1.97
C MET A 188 -17.57 8.18 1.66
N GLN A 189 -17.91 9.14 2.52
CA GLN A 189 -19.00 10.10 2.27
C GLN A 189 -18.78 10.92 0.99
N GLU A 190 -17.53 11.24 0.69
CA GLU A 190 -17.14 11.97 -0.51
C GLU A 190 -16.93 11.05 -1.74
N GLY A 191 -16.94 9.73 -1.55
CA GLY A 191 -16.76 8.73 -2.61
C GLY A 191 -15.34 8.62 -3.16
N TRP A 192 -14.31 8.96 -2.37
CA TRP A 192 -12.91 8.93 -2.83
C TRP A 192 -12.17 7.69 -2.39
N SER A 193 -11.15 7.29 -3.15
CA SER A 193 -10.17 6.32 -2.66
C SER A 193 -9.19 6.94 -1.67
N MET A 194 -8.61 6.12 -0.80
CA MET A 194 -7.60 6.51 0.18
C MET A 194 -6.55 5.41 0.38
N VAL A 195 -5.30 5.83 0.58
CA VAL A 195 -4.25 5.00 1.18
C VAL A 195 -3.99 5.52 2.59
N LEU A 196 -4.12 4.65 3.58
CA LEU A 196 -3.84 4.93 4.98
C LEU A 196 -2.74 3.98 5.46
N GLU A 197 -1.66 4.52 6.00
CA GLU A 197 -0.54 3.73 6.51
C GLU A 197 -0.26 3.99 8.00
N GLY A 198 0.26 2.99 8.69
CA GLY A 198 0.94 3.20 9.96
C GLY A 198 0.82 2.05 10.94
N VAL A 199 1.56 2.19 12.05
CA VAL A 199 1.71 1.13 13.05
C VAL A 199 0.40 0.80 13.79
N HIS A 200 -0.52 1.75 13.88
CA HIS A 200 -1.82 1.56 14.54
C HIS A 200 -2.83 0.76 13.69
N LEU A 201 -2.54 0.48 12.41
CA LEU A 201 -3.41 -0.34 11.55
C LEU A 201 -3.24 -1.84 11.83
N VAL A 202 -3.49 -2.21 13.08
CA VAL A 202 -3.34 -3.57 13.59
C VAL A 202 -4.48 -4.46 13.08
N PRO A 203 -4.19 -5.61 12.44
CA PRO A 203 -5.23 -6.54 11.99
C PRO A 203 -6.19 -6.98 13.10
N GLY A 204 -7.48 -6.91 12.79
CA GLY A 204 -8.59 -7.16 13.72
C GLY A 204 -8.93 -6.00 14.67
N MET A 205 -8.23 -4.87 14.62
CA MET A 205 -8.62 -3.64 15.34
C MET A 205 -9.24 -2.57 14.41
N VAL A 206 -8.95 -2.67 13.11
CA VAL A 206 -9.58 -1.90 12.03
C VAL A 206 -10.59 -2.78 11.31
N SER A 207 -11.68 -2.20 10.80
CA SER A 207 -12.68 -2.96 10.04
C SER A 207 -12.06 -3.46 8.74
N ALA A 208 -12.16 -4.78 8.51
CA ALA A 208 -11.78 -5.40 7.24
C ALA A 208 -12.84 -5.18 6.14
N GLU A 209 -14.04 -4.75 6.53
CA GLU A 209 -15.17 -4.52 5.65
C GLU A 209 -15.68 -3.09 5.82
N ILE A 210 -15.82 -2.37 4.71
CA ILE A 210 -16.40 -1.03 4.65
C ILE A 210 -17.45 -1.08 3.54
N GLU A 211 -18.70 -0.82 3.90
CA GLU A 211 -19.80 -0.83 2.94
C GLU A 211 -19.53 0.14 1.78
N GLY A 212 -19.70 -0.33 0.56
CA GLY A 212 -19.49 0.47 -0.64
C GLY A 212 -18.03 0.77 -0.97
N ALA A 213 -17.05 0.04 -0.42
CA ALA A 213 -15.65 0.14 -0.81
C ALA A 213 -14.98 -1.22 -1.03
N LEU A 214 -13.99 -1.24 -1.92
CA LEU A 214 -12.98 -2.30 -1.95
C LEU A 214 -11.93 -2.01 -0.88
N VAL A 215 -11.98 -2.76 0.22
CA VAL A 215 -10.99 -2.65 1.30
C VAL A 215 -9.88 -3.66 1.07
N VAL A 216 -8.64 -3.19 1.06
CA VAL A 216 -7.46 -4.04 0.96
C VAL A 216 -6.56 -3.73 2.15
N GLN A 217 -6.28 -4.73 2.98
CA GLN A 217 -5.40 -4.60 4.14
C GLN A 217 -4.20 -5.54 4.00
N PHE A 218 -3.00 -5.03 4.31
CA PHE A 218 -1.81 -5.85 4.49
C PHE A 218 -0.87 -5.25 5.53
N VAL A 219 0.07 -6.06 6.00
CA VAL A 219 1.12 -5.67 6.95
C VAL A 219 2.47 -5.73 6.26
N LEU A 220 3.30 -4.70 6.43
CA LEU A 220 4.71 -4.74 6.05
C LEU A 220 5.57 -5.09 7.27
N ALA A 221 6.43 -6.09 7.09
CA ALA A 221 7.41 -6.52 8.07
C ALA A 221 8.81 -6.53 7.45
N ILE A 222 9.82 -6.54 8.32
CA ILE A 222 11.20 -6.88 7.94
C ILE A 222 11.66 -7.99 8.87
N GLU A 223 11.98 -9.15 8.32
CA GLU A 223 12.45 -10.31 9.08
C GLU A 223 13.86 -10.09 9.61
N ASP A 224 14.76 -9.62 8.75
CA ASP A 224 16.17 -9.40 9.07
C ASP A 224 16.38 -8.15 9.95
N VAL A 225 16.93 -8.36 11.14
CA VAL A 225 17.09 -7.31 12.16
C VAL A 225 18.11 -6.26 11.70
N GLU A 226 19.17 -6.68 11.02
CA GLU A 226 20.21 -5.76 10.54
C GLU A 226 19.68 -4.88 9.39
N ALA A 227 18.92 -5.46 8.47
CA ALA A 227 18.21 -4.73 7.40
C ALA A 227 17.19 -3.76 7.99
N HIS A 228 16.43 -4.17 9.01
CA HIS A 228 15.48 -3.27 9.69
C HIS A 228 16.20 -2.11 10.36
N ALA A 229 17.31 -2.37 11.07
CA ALA A 229 18.15 -1.35 11.66
C ALA A 229 18.73 -0.40 10.58
N SER A 230 19.12 -0.92 9.43
CA SER A 230 19.67 -0.17 8.30
C SER A 230 18.73 0.95 7.80
N HIS A 231 17.41 0.73 7.88
CA HIS A 231 16.41 1.69 7.43
C HIS A 231 16.37 2.97 8.28
N PHE A 232 16.81 2.92 9.54
CA PHE A 232 16.89 4.13 10.37
C PHE A 232 18.03 5.05 9.93
N TRP A 233 19.11 4.49 9.36
CA TRP A 233 20.23 5.28 8.81
C TRP A 233 19.80 6.09 7.58
N LEU A 234 18.97 5.50 6.72
CA LEU A 234 18.49 6.13 5.48
C LEU A 234 17.45 7.23 5.71
N ARG A 235 16.80 7.25 6.89
CA ARG A 235 15.75 8.23 7.22
C ARG A 235 16.33 9.57 7.69
N ASP A 236 17.56 9.59 8.18
CA ASP A 236 18.25 10.79 8.69
C ASP A 236 18.82 11.66 7.56
N SER A 237 19.33 11.05 6.49
CA SER A 237 19.85 11.77 5.31
C SER A 237 18.80 12.62 4.59
N ALA A 238 17.51 12.33 4.79
CA ALA A 238 16.39 13.13 4.28
C ALA A 238 15.82 14.15 5.30
N SER A 239 16.12 14.02 6.61
CA SER A 239 15.47 14.81 7.67
C SER A 239 16.42 15.74 8.47
N GLY A 240 17.73 15.65 8.27
CA GLY A 240 18.69 16.71 8.63
C GLY A 240 18.90 16.93 10.14
N SER A 241 18.54 15.98 11.00
CA SER A 241 18.70 16.11 12.45
C SER A 241 19.38 14.86 13.00
N ALA A 242 20.62 14.95 13.49
CA ALA A 242 21.43 13.79 13.88
C ALA A 242 20.99 13.01 15.14
N ARG A 243 19.93 13.43 15.86
CA ARG A 243 19.49 12.85 17.16
C ARG A 243 18.33 11.83 17.14
N PRO A 244 17.42 11.76 16.15
CA PRO A 244 16.36 10.74 16.07
C PRO A 244 16.91 9.33 15.85
N PHE A 245 18.09 9.19 15.26
CA PHE A 245 18.67 7.93 14.86
C PHE A 245 19.01 6.99 16.03
N GLU A 246 19.82 7.46 16.99
CA GLU A 246 20.26 6.67 18.16
C GLU A 246 19.04 6.16 18.94
N ARG A 247 18.03 7.00 19.11
CA ARG A 247 16.77 6.66 19.77
C ARG A 247 16.05 5.46 19.15
N TYR A 248 16.01 5.36 17.81
CA TYR A 248 15.36 4.22 17.14
C TYR A 248 16.16 2.93 17.30
N LEU A 249 17.50 3.00 17.28
CA LEU A 249 18.34 1.83 17.52
C LEU A 249 18.24 1.35 18.97
N ASP A 250 18.27 2.27 19.93
CA ASP A 250 18.13 1.95 21.36
C ASP A 250 16.77 1.29 21.65
N SER A 251 15.75 1.64 20.86
CA SER A 251 14.39 1.09 20.98
C SER A 251 14.08 -0.03 19.98
N LEU A 252 15.10 -0.58 19.29
CA LEU A 252 14.87 -1.59 18.24
C LEU A 252 14.17 -2.84 18.79
N GLY A 253 14.50 -3.25 20.02
CA GLY A 253 13.82 -4.34 20.72
C GLY A 253 12.31 -4.11 20.83
N ASP A 254 11.91 -2.95 21.37
CA ASP A 254 10.50 -2.56 21.54
C ASP A 254 9.77 -2.46 20.18
N ILE A 255 10.45 -1.95 19.15
CA ILE A 255 9.92 -1.87 17.78
C ILE A 255 9.66 -3.28 17.22
N ARG A 256 10.59 -4.21 17.45
CA ARG A 256 10.49 -5.61 17.02
C ARG A 256 9.40 -6.36 17.78
N GLU A 257 9.26 -6.12 19.08
CA GLU A 257 8.16 -6.68 19.88
C GLU A 257 6.79 -6.26 19.32
N ILE A 258 6.64 -4.98 18.98
CA ILE A 258 5.43 -4.48 18.30
C ILE A 258 5.26 -5.11 16.92
N GLN A 259 6.34 -5.29 16.15
CA GLN A 259 6.27 -5.96 14.84
C GLN A 259 5.74 -7.38 14.99
N ASP A 260 6.34 -8.17 15.88
CA ASP A 260 6.00 -9.57 16.09
C ASP A 260 4.53 -9.70 16.54
N TYR A 261 4.06 -8.78 17.39
CA TYR A 261 2.65 -8.68 17.74
C TYR A 261 1.76 -8.40 16.53
N ILE A 262 2.08 -7.40 15.69
CA ILE A 262 1.27 -7.05 14.51
C ILE A 262 1.24 -8.20 13.50
N VAL A 263 2.38 -8.86 13.26
CA VAL A 263 2.49 -10.03 12.39
C VAL A 263 1.63 -11.18 12.91
N GLY A 264 1.72 -11.51 14.20
CA GLY A 264 0.88 -12.54 14.81
C GLY A 264 -0.62 -12.20 14.79
N ARG A 265 -0.99 -10.91 14.81
CA ARG A 265 -2.37 -10.46 14.58
C ARG A 265 -2.80 -10.64 13.12
N ALA A 266 -1.91 -10.38 12.17
CA ALA A 266 -2.16 -10.54 10.75
C ALA A 266 -2.48 -12.00 10.41
N GLU A 267 -1.66 -12.93 10.89
CA GLU A 267 -1.86 -14.38 10.72
C GLU A 267 -3.22 -14.83 11.26
N LYS A 268 -3.56 -14.42 12.49
CA LYS A 268 -4.86 -14.75 13.12
C LYS A 268 -6.06 -14.18 12.37
N ALA A 269 -5.89 -13.04 11.71
CA ALA A 269 -6.94 -12.36 10.95
C ALA A 269 -6.98 -12.76 9.47
N GLY A 270 -6.05 -13.61 9.00
CA GLY A 270 -5.92 -13.94 7.57
C GLY A 270 -5.46 -12.76 6.70
N VAL A 271 -4.84 -11.74 7.31
CA VAL A 271 -4.31 -10.57 6.60
C VAL A 271 -2.90 -10.88 6.11
N ARG A 272 -2.59 -10.55 4.85
CA ARG A 272 -1.29 -10.82 4.24
C ARG A 272 -0.18 -10.00 4.92
N VAL A 273 0.89 -10.67 5.29
CA VAL A 273 2.17 -10.04 5.66
C VAL A 273 3.07 -10.02 4.44
N ILE A 274 3.62 -8.87 4.08
CA ILE A 274 4.55 -8.66 2.97
C ILE A 274 5.92 -8.33 3.57
N GLU A 275 6.91 -9.14 3.24
CA GLU A 275 8.29 -8.93 3.66
C GLU A 275 8.94 -7.83 2.81
N ASN A 276 9.57 -6.86 3.46
CA ASN A 276 10.17 -5.71 2.80
C ASN A 276 11.69 -5.67 2.91
N GLY A 277 12.35 -6.77 2.50
CA GLY A 277 13.79 -6.78 2.25
C GLY A 277 14.19 -6.14 0.91
N ASN A 278 13.25 -6.06 -0.05
CA ASN A 278 13.43 -5.37 -1.32
C ASN A 278 12.14 -4.61 -1.67
N ILE A 279 12.27 -3.29 -1.81
CA ILE A 279 11.14 -2.38 -2.01
C ILE A 279 10.35 -2.66 -3.30
N GLU A 280 11.02 -3.01 -4.41
CA GLU A 280 10.37 -3.26 -5.68
C GLU A 280 9.51 -4.54 -5.61
N LEU A 281 10.05 -5.58 -4.97
CA LEU A 281 9.32 -6.82 -4.73
C LEU A 281 8.11 -6.60 -3.81
N ALA A 282 8.29 -5.82 -2.73
CA ALA A 282 7.21 -5.50 -1.79
C ALA A 282 6.08 -4.72 -2.48
N ILE A 283 6.42 -3.73 -3.33
CA ILE A 283 5.44 -2.98 -4.12
C ILE A 283 4.71 -3.91 -5.11
N GLY A 284 5.44 -4.80 -5.79
CA GLY A 284 4.84 -5.77 -6.72
C GLY A 284 3.83 -6.70 -6.03
N GLN A 285 4.21 -7.27 -4.87
CA GLN A 285 3.32 -8.13 -4.08
C GLN A 285 2.09 -7.39 -3.55
N ALA A 286 2.26 -6.13 -3.13
CA ALA A 286 1.15 -5.31 -2.64
C ALA A 286 0.19 -4.93 -3.77
N MET A 287 0.70 -4.58 -4.95
CA MET A 287 -0.12 -4.34 -6.15
C MET A 287 -0.88 -5.61 -6.56
N GLU A 288 -0.22 -6.77 -6.56
CA GLU A 288 -0.86 -8.05 -6.85
C GLU A 288 -2.01 -8.34 -5.87
N LEU A 289 -1.82 -8.10 -4.58
CA LEU A 289 -2.86 -8.27 -3.58
C LEU A 289 -4.08 -7.36 -3.83
N VAL A 290 -3.86 -6.11 -4.26
CA VAL A 290 -4.95 -5.18 -4.62
C VAL A 290 -5.74 -5.73 -5.81
N LEU A 291 -5.04 -6.15 -6.87
CA LEU A 291 -5.66 -6.69 -8.08
C LEU A 291 -6.45 -7.98 -7.82
N GLU A 292 -5.91 -8.89 -7.01
CA GLU A 292 -6.62 -10.11 -6.62
C GLU A 292 -7.85 -9.83 -5.75
N SER A 293 -7.79 -8.80 -4.90
CA SER A 293 -8.92 -8.41 -4.06
C SER A 293 -10.06 -7.86 -4.92
N ALA A 294 -9.75 -7.10 -5.97
CA ALA A 294 -10.72 -6.67 -6.97
C ALA A 294 -11.38 -7.86 -7.67
N GLU A 295 -10.60 -8.85 -8.10
CA GLU A 295 -11.12 -10.07 -8.75
C GLU A 295 -12.07 -10.86 -7.83
N ARG A 296 -11.76 -10.96 -6.53
CA ARG A 296 -12.63 -11.63 -5.56
C ARG A 296 -13.92 -10.87 -5.31
N PHE A 297 -13.86 -9.55 -5.26
CA PHE A 297 -15.02 -8.70 -5.03
C PHE A 297 -16.09 -8.90 -6.12
N GLU A 298 -15.69 -8.97 -7.39
CA GLU A 298 -16.61 -9.24 -8.52
C GLU A 298 -17.26 -10.64 -8.49
N LYS A 299 -16.62 -11.63 -7.87
CA LYS A 299 -17.17 -12.99 -7.79
C LYS A 299 -18.26 -13.14 -6.72
N VAL A 300 -18.33 -12.21 -5.77
CA VAL A 300 -19.21 -12.26 -4.61
C VAL A 300 -20.38 -11.27 -4.71
N GLY A 301 -20.20 -10.17 -5.44
CA GLY A 301 -21.26 -9.19 -5.76
C GLY A 301 -22.06 -9.55 -7.00
#